data_AF-A0A4R1Y1F0-F1
#
_entry.id   AF-A0A4R1Y1F0-F1
#
_cell.length_a   1.000
_cell.length_b   1.000
_cell.length_c   1.000
_cell.angle_alpha   90.00
_cell.angle_beta   90.00
_cell.angle_gamma   90.00
#
_symmetry.space_group_name_H-M   'P 1'
#
loop_
_entity.id
_entity.type
_entity.pdbx_description
1 polymer ?
#
loop_
_entity_poly.entity_id
_entity_poly.type
_entity_poly.pdbx_seq_one_letter_code
_entity_poly.pdbx_strand_id
1 'polypeptide(L)'
;MNIKVMNKKLKNMFPEYGELMTVLRQSNPHFAKMLEAHDELDRDITRLRLHPVHAITDDIETLKRKKLKYKDQLYALLRQAQRTQTMPQHREHHHHEDPVSTHSTEPFPSALHAD
;
A
#
# COMPACT_ATOMS: atom_id res chain seq x y z
N MET A 1 4.24 -25.69 -4.99
CA MET A 1 3.50 -24.83 -4.05
C MET A 1 2.10 -24.58 -4.55
N ASN A 2 1.05 -24.74 -3.74
CA ASN A 2 -0.33 -24.51 -4.18
C ASN A 2 -0.66 -23.02 -4.18
N ILE A 3 -0.27 -22.33 -5.24
CA ILE A 3 -0.61 -20.93 -5.55
C ILE A 3 -2.12 -20.67 -5.35
N LYS A 4 -2.96 -21.67 -5.66
CA LYS A 4 -4.42 -21.64 -5.44
C LYS A 4 -4.81 -21.53 -3.96
N VAL A 5 -4.09 -22.17 -3.04
CA VAL A 5 -4.38 -22.11 -1.58
C VAL A 5 -4.04 -20.72 -1.04
N MET A 6 -2.96 -20.11 -1.52
CA MET A 6 -2.55 -18.75 -1.11
C MET A 6 -3.53 -17.69 -1.62
N ASN A 7 -3.90 -17.79 -2.90
CA ASN A 7 -4.88 -16.90 -3.50
C ASN A 7 -6.26 -17.07 -2.84
N LYS A 8 -6.64 -18.29 -2.45
CA LYS A 8 -7.89 -18.57 -1.72
C LYS A 8 -7.89 -17.94 -0.33
N LYS A 9 -6.79 -18.04 0.41
CA LYS A 9 -6.68 -17.46 1.77
C LYS A 9 -6.70 -15.93 1.74
N LEU A 10 -6.05 -15.34 0.74
CA LEU A 10 -6.07 -13.89 0.55
C LEU A 10 -7.43 -13.40 0.02
N LYS A 11 -8.06 -14.09 -0.94
CA LYS A 11 -9.45 -13.80 -1.39
C LYS A 11 -10.47 -13.84 -0.25
N ASN A 12 -10.28 -14.73 0.73
CA ASN A 12 -11.20 -14.82 1.87
C ASN A 12 -11.04 -13.67 2.88
N MET A 13 -9.86 -13.04 2.95
CA MET A 13 -9.62 -11.87 3.80
C MET A 13 -9.84 -10.55 3.05
N PHE A 14 -9.74 -10.59 1.72
CA PHE A 14 -9.68 -9.44 0.84
C PHE A 14 -10.39 -9.76 -0.48
N PRO A 15 -11.72 -9.94 -0.47
CA PRO A 15 -12.46 -10.34 -1.65
C PRO A 15 -12.33 -9.31 -2.79
N GLU A 16 -12.28 -8.03 -2.43
CA GLU A 16 -12.17 -6.88 -3.34
C GLU A 16 -10.80 -6.79 -4.04
N TYR A 17 -9.75 -7.34 -3.43
CA TYR A 17 -8.39 -7.32 -3.98
C TYR A 17 -8.02 -8.61 -4.70
N GLY A 18 -8.94 -9.58 -4.81
CA GLY A 18 -8.67 -10.91 -5.39
C GLY A 18 -8.20 -10.87 -6.85
N GLU A 19 -8.82 -10.01 -7.67
CA GLU A 19 -8.39 -9.79 -9.04
C GLU A 19 -7.10 -8.98 -9.10
N LEU A 20 -7.01 -7.92 -8.28
CA LEU A 20 -5.84 -7.05 -8.18
C LEU A 20 -4.56 -7.83 -7.84
N MET A 21 -4.65 -8.80 -6.93
CA MET A 21 -3.54 -9.69 -6.57
C MET A 21 -3.04 -10.53 -7.76
N THR A 22 -3.97 -11.01 -8.59
CA THR A 22 -3.62 -11.84 -9.74
C THR A 22 -2.91 -11.02 -10.81
N VAL A 23 -3.34 -9.77 -10.99
CA VAL A 23 -2.70 -8.79 -11.88
C VAL A 23 -1.34 -8.36 -11.32
N LEU A 24 -1.27 -7.96 -10.04
CA LEU A 24 -0.03 -7.55 -9.37
C LEU A 24 1.03 -8.63 -9.37
N ARG A 25 0.66 -9.90 -9.19
CA ARG A 25 1.63 -10.99 -9.24
C ARG A 25 2.29 -11.11 -10.62
N GLN A 26 1.55 -10.83 -11.68
CA GLN A 26 2.06 -10.90 -13.06
C GLN A 26 2.80 -9.62 -13.46
N SER A 27 2.28 -8.48 -13.02
CA SER A 27 2.81 -7.16 -13.39
C SER A 27 3.93 -6.68 -12.47
N ASN A 28 4.06 -7.21 -11.25
CA ASN A 28 5.04 -6.77 -10.24
C ASN A 28 5.89 -7.96 -9.74
N PRO A 29 7.16 -8.06 -10.17
CA PRO A 29 8.06 -9.14 -9.76
C PRO A 29 8.41 -9.11 -8.27
N HIS A 30 8.35 -7.94 -7.61
CA HIS A 30 8.55 -7.87 -6.15
C HIS A 30 7.40 -8.57 -5.39
N PHE A 31 6.17 -8.45 -5.89
CA PHE A 31 5.01 -9.11 -5.30
C PHE A 31 5.11 -10.63 -5.46
N ALA A 32 5.55 -11.10 -6.63
CA ALA A 32 5.79 -12.52 -6.88
C ALA A 32 6.84 -13.11 -5.92
N LYS A 33 8.01 -12.46 -5.78
CA LYS A 33 9.08 -12.90 -4.87
C LYS A 33 8.62 -12.95 -3.40
N MET A 34 7.86 -11.96 -2.95
CA MET A 34 7.34 -11.96 -1.58
C MET A 34 6.31 -13.03 -1.31
N LEU A 35 5.49 -13.39 -2.30
CA LEU A 35 4.58 -14.52 -2.21
C LEU A 35 5.34 -15.85 -2.09
N GLU A 36 6.40 -16.04 -2.87
CA GLU A 36 7.25 -17.22 -2.77
C GLU A 36 7.91 -17.34 -1.39
N ALA A 37 8.51 -16.24 -0.89
CA ALA A 37 9.11 -16.21 0.44
C ALA A 37 8.10 -16.50 1.57
N HIS A 38 6.86 -16.03 1.41
CA HIS A 38 5.80 -16.34 2.37
C HIS A 38 5.41 -17.84 2.36
N ASP A 39 5.36 -18.48 1.19
CA ASP A 39 5.08 -19.93 1.12
C ASP A 39 6.22 -20.74 1.73
N GLU A 40 7.46 -20.40 1.41
CA GLU A 40 8.64 -21.04 2.01
C GLU A 40 8.56 -21.00 3.53
N LEU A 41 8.25 -19.82 4.09
CA LEU A 41 8.00 -19.68 5.53
C LEU A 41 6.85 -20.53 6.06
N ASP A 42 5.73 -20.62 5.34
CA ASP A 42 4.58 -21.43 5.77
C ASP A 42 4.93 -22.93 5.77
N ARG A 43 5.72 -23.36 4.78
CA ARG A 43 6.27 -24.72 4.72
C ARG A 43 7.22 -25.01 5.86
N ASP A 44 8.14 -24.10 6.15
CA ASP A 44 9.05 -24.25 7.28
C ASP A 44 8.29 -24.31 8.60
N ILE A 45 7.31 -23.43 8.82
CA ILE A 45 6.43 -23.48 10.01
C ILE A 45 5.71 -24.83 10.08
N THR A 46 5.17 -25.31 8.96
CA THR A 46 4.44 -26.59 8.92
C THR A 46 5.37 -27.77 9.20
N ARG A 47 6.56 -27.78 8.59
CA ARG A 47 7.60 -28.80 8.80
C ARG A 47 8.06 -28.83 10.26
N LEU A 48 8.32 -27.67 10.85
CA LEU A 48 8.70 -27.53 12.26
C LEU A 48 7.57 -27.94 13.21
N ARG A 49 6.31 -27.67 12.84
CA ARG A 49 5.14 -28.14 13.60
C ARG A 49 4.94 -29.65 13.53
N LEU A 50 5.26 -30.28 12.41
CA LEU A 50 5.22 -31.73 12.22
C LEU A 50 6.36 -32.44 12.95
N HIS A 51 7.53 -31.80 13.06
CA HIS A 51 8.72 -32.32 13.74
C HIS A 51 9.15 -31.42 14.91
N PRO A 52 8.33 -31.30 15.97
CA PRO A 52 8.58 -30.39 17.09
C PRO A 52 9.85 -30.73 17.88
N VAL A 53 10.36 -31.96 17.80
CA VAL A 53 11.60 -32.40 18.47
C VAL A 53 12.85 -31.64 17.99
N HIS A 54 12.87 -31.17 16.74
CA HIS A 54 13.99 -30.38 16.20
C HIS A 54 13.68 -28.88 16.14
N ALA A 55 12.41 -28.51 16.39
CA ALA A 55 11.98 -27.14 16.32
C ALA A 55 12.13 -26.48 17.69
N ILE A 56 13.14 -25.62 17.81
CA ILE A 56 13.22 -24.71 18.95
C ILE A 56 11.96 -23.83 18.91
N THR A 57 11.20 -23.76 20.00
CA THR A 57 9.94 -23.00 20.07
C THR A 57 10.12 -21.55 19.59
N ASP A 58 11.31 -20.97 19.81
CA ASP A 58 11.72 -19.64 19.37
C ASP A 58 11.76 -19.49 17.83
N ASP A 59 12.20 -20.52 17.10
CA ASP A 59 12.19 -20.53 15.64
C ASP A 59 10.76 -20.47 15.10
N ILE A 60 9.83 -21.25 15.66
CA ILE A 60 8.42 -21.24 15.23
C ILE A 60 7.80 -19.87 15.47
N GLU A 61 8.06 -19.24 16.62
CA GLU A 61 7.53 -17.93 16.95
C GLU A 61 8.10 -16.84 16.02
N THR A 62 9.40 -16.89 15.76
CA THR A 62 10.10 -16.01 14.81
C THR A 62 9.58 -16.19 13.39
N LEU A 63 9.35 -17.41 12.94
CA LEU A 63 8.78 -17.68 11.62
C LEU A 63 7.33 -17.18 11.52
N LYS A 64 6.51 -17.34 12.56
CA LYS A 64 5.15 -16.75 12.61
C LYS A 64 5.20 -15.23 12.52
N ARG A 65 6.14 -14.57 13.22
CA ARG A 65 6.37 -13.12 13.13
C ARG A 65 6.78 -12.72 11.71
N LYS A 66 7.74 -13.42 11.09
CA LYS A 66 8.16 -13.19 9.71
C LYS A 66 6.99 -13.33 8.74
N LYS A 67 6.20 -14.40 8.86
CA LYS A 67 5.00 -14.62 8.05
C LYS A 67 4.01 -13.46 8.15
N LEU A 68 3.80 -12.91 9.35
CA LEU A 68 2.96 -11.73 9.53
C LEU A 68 3.51 -10.50 8.79
N LYS A 69 4.83 -10.27 8.86
CA LYS A 69 5.50 -9.18 8.11
C LYS A 69 5.31 -9.30 6.60
N TYR A 70 5.41 -10.50 6.03
CA TYR A 70 5.16 -10.68 4.60
C TYR A 70 3.71 -10.34 4.24
N LYS A 71 2.75 -10.74 5.07
CA LYS A 71 1.33 -10.36 4.87
C LYS A 71 1.16 -8.83 4.87
N ASP A 72 1.80 -8.15 5.81
CA ASP A 72 1.73 -6.69 5.94
C ASP A 72 2.31 -5.97 4.71
N GLN A 73 3.47 -6.43 4.24
CA GLN A 73 4.08 -5.86 3.04
C GLN A 73 3.27 -6.15 1.76
N LEU A 74 2.70 -7.36 1.63
CA LEU A 74 1.78 -7.67 0.52
C LEU A 74 0.55 -6.74 0.56
N TYR A 75 0.01 -6.47 1.74
CA TYR A 75 -1.12 -5.55 1.92
C TYR A 75 -0.75 -4.10 1.56
N ALA A 76 0.44 -3.64 1.94
CA ALA A 76 0.93 -2.31 1.57
C ALA A 76 1.02 -2.14 0.04
N LEU A 77 1.56 -3.14 -0.67
CA LEU A 77 1.63 -3.14 -2.13
C LEU A 77 0.25 -3.14 -2.78
N LEU A 78 -0.70 -3.92 -2.23
CA LEU A 78 -2.09 -3.95 -2.71
C LEU A 78 -2.77 -2.59 -2.57
N ARG A 79 -2.63 -1.93 -1.42
CA ARG A 79 -3.17 -0.57 -1.22
C ARG A 79 -2.54 0.46 -2.15
N GLN A 80 -1.23 0.37 -2.39
CA GLN A 80 -0.56 1.27 -3.32
C GLN A 80 -1.09 1.07 -4.74
N ALA A 81 -1.16 -0.18 -5.21
CA ALA A 81 -1.67 -0.49 -6.53
C ALA A 81 -3.13 -0.10 -6.72
N GLN A 82 -3.97 -0.32 -5.70
CA GLN A 82 -5.36 0.11 -5.70
C GLN A 82 -5.44 1.63 -5.88
N ARG A 83 -4.67 2.42 -5.11
CA ARG A 83 -4.64 3.89 -5.26
C ARG A 83 -4.22 4.32 -6.66
N THR A 84 -3.25 3.64 -7.25
CA THR A 84 -2.81 3.90 -8.64
C THR A 84 -3.91 3.57 -9.64
N GLN A 85 -4.74 2.55 -9.38
CA GLN A 85 -5.81 2.11 -10.29
C GLN A 85 -7.12 2.91 -10.12
N THR A 86 -7.38 3.50 -8.95
CA THR A 86 -8.61 4.26 -8.65
C THR A 86 -8.55 5.75 -9.02
N MET A 87 -7.46 6.23 -9.60
CA MET A 87 -7.42 7.59 -10.13
C MET A 87 -7.60 7.56 -11.65
N PRO A 88 -8.78 7.91 -12.19
CA PRO A 88 -8.77 8.58 -13.48
C PRO A 88 -7.92 9.84 -13.27
N GLN A 89 -6.89 9.99 -14.09
CA GLN A 89 -6.18 11.25 -14.28
C GLN A 89 -7.19 12.27 -14.84
N HIS A 90 -8.15 12.72 -14.03
CA HIS A 90 -8.75 14.03 -14.22
C HIS A 90 -7.71 15.01 -13.71
N ARG A 91 -6.76 15.26 -14.61
CA ARG A 91 -6.05 16.51 -14.74
C ARG A 91 -7.04 17.63 -14.43
N GLU A 92 -6.84 18.35 -13.33
CA GLU A 92 -7.09 19.79 -13.23
C GLU A 92 -6.66 20.33 -11.86
N HIS A 93 -5.77 21.32 -11.95
CA HIS A 93 -5.70 22.53 -11.14
C HIS A 93 -5.51 22.39 -9.61
N HIS A 94 -4.26 22.22 -9.19
CA HIS A 94 -3.72 23.22 -8.27
C HIS A 94 -3.18 24.37 -9.13
N HIS A 95 -4.11 25.15 -9.69
CA HIS A 95 -3.84 26.55 -9.95
C HIS A 95 -3.34 27.11 -8.62
N HIS A 96 -2.04 27.42 -8.53
CA HIS A 96 -1.61 28.55 -7.73
C HIS A 96 -2.08 29.79 -8.51
N GLU A 97 -3.40 30.00 -8.53
CA GLU A 97 -3.89 31.36 -8.54
C GLU A 97 -3.58 31.82 -7.12
N ASP A 98 -2.50 32.57 -6.95
CA ASP A 98 -2.47 33.61 -5.93
C ASP A 98 -3.65 34.52 -6.23
N PRO A 99 -4.75 34.50 -5.45
CA PRO A 99 -5.75 35.51 -5.61
C PRO A 99 -5.15 36.81 -5.05
N VAL A 100 -4.97 37.75 -5.97
CA VAL A 100 -5.06 39.19 -5.73
C VAL A 100 -3.99 39.78 -4.81
N SER A 101 -2.93 40.30 -5.44
CA SER A 101 -2.30 41.55 -4.99
C SER A 101 -3.39 42.51 -4.53
N THR A 102 -3.45 42.79 -3.24
CA THR A 102 -4.27 43.83 -2.64
C THR A 102 -3.75 45.20 -3.09
N HIS A 103 -4.00 45.54 -4.35
CA HIS A 103 -3.93 46.89 -4.89
C HIS A 103 -5.36 47.45 -4.87
N SER A 104 -5.74 48.06 -3.75
CA SER A 104 -6.74 49.13 -3.67
C SER A 104 -6.98 49.53 -2.21
N THR A 105 -6.21 50.52 -1.74
CA THR A 105 -6.72 51.54 -0.82
C THR A 105 -6.40 52.89 -1.46
N GLU A 106 -7.29 53.29 -2.35
CA GLU A 106 -7.69 54.68 -2.58
C GLU A 106 -9.21 54.63 -2.66
N PRO A 107 -9.99 55.62 -2.19
CA PRO A 107 -9.69 57.05 -2.35
C PRO A 107 -10.03 57.91 -1.10
N PHE A 108 -9.61 59.18 -1.09
CA PHE A 108 -10.53 60.32 -1.24
C PHE A 108 -9.75 61.67 -1.24
N PRO A 109 -10.23 62.68 -1.98
CA PRO A 109 -9.46 63.84 -2.40
C PRO A 109 -9.82 65.16 -1.68
N SER A 110 -8.95 66.15 -1.90
CA SER A 110 -9.23 67.59 -1.96
C SER A 110 -9.52 68.38 -0.67
N ALA A 111 -8.58 69.26 -0.32
CA ALA A 111 -8.75 70.72 -0.16
C ALA A 111 -7.46 71.28 0.48
N LEU A 112 -6.58 71.97 -0.25
CA LEU A 112 -6.65 73.42 -0.50
C LEU A 112 -6.86 74.26 0.78
N HIS A 113 -5.78 74.71 1.41
CA HIS A 113 -5.53 76.15 1.54
C HIS A 113 -4.09 76.45 1.99
N ALA A 114 -3.47 77.36 1.24
CA ALA A 114 -2.30 78.12 1.62
C ALA A 114 -2.79 79.48 2.12
N ASP A 115 -2.34 79.90 3.31
CA ASP A 115 -1.82 81.23 3.67
C ASP A 115 -1.22 81.14 5.09
#